data_AF-A0A1C7MXB2-F1
#
_entry.id   AF-A0A1C7MXB2-F1
#
_cell.length_a   1.000
_cell.length_b   1.000
_cell.length_c   1.000
_cell.angle_alpha   90.00
_cell.angle_beta   90.00
_cell.angle_gamma   90.00
#
_symmetry.space_group_name_H-M   'P 1'
#
loop_
_entity.id
_entity.type
_entity.pdbx_description
1 polymer ?
#
loop_
_entity_poly.entity_id
_entity_poly.type
_entity_poly.pdbx_seq_one_letter_code
_entity_poly.pdbx_strand_id
1 'polypeptide(L)'
;MRRLPPQNVEENLGKLFDLVHPDLADELLSAIDQPLKVKCCSKTGRDYLVCDYNRDGDSYRSPWSNEYEPELPDGATPSPTLRKLEVAANEAFDTYREMYYEGGVSSVYAFEIDDKFAVVVLIKKVGDGARRMKGAWDSIHVFEVQERGRNAQYKLTSTVMLYMITNN
;
A
#
# COMPACT_ATOMS: atom_id res chain seq x y z
N MET A 1 16.14 9.26 3.64
CA MET A 1 14.93 9.99 3.22
C MET A 1 14.38 11.01 4.23
N ARG A 2 14.59 10.89 5.54
CA ARG A 2 14.02 11.82 6.56
C ARG A 2 14.43 13.31 6.50
N ARG A 3 15.39 13.70 5.64
CA ARG A 3 15.94 15.06 5.59
C ARG A 3 15.79 15.76 4.23
N LEU A 4 15.52 15.00 3.18
CA LEU A 4 15.34 15.57 1.85
C LEU A 4 13.91 16.12 1.73
N PRO A 5 13.66 17.11 0.85
CA PRO A 5 12.32 17.64 0.64
C PRO A 5 11.33 16.52 0.28
N PRO A 6 10.25 16.33 1.07
CA PRO A 6 9.31 15.23 0.87
C PRO A 6 8.50 15.36 -0.43
N GLN A 7 8.43 16.56 -1.01
CA GLN A 7 7.76 16.79 -2.30
C GLN A 7 8.41 16.01 -3.44
N ASN A 8 9.71 15.70 -3.31
CA ASN A 8 10.50 15.03 -4.34
C ASN A 8 10.84 13.59 -3.93
N VAL A 9 10.03 12.95 -3.08
CA VAL A 9 10.35 11.63 -2.51
C VAL A 9 10.64 10.57 -3.58
N GLU A 10 9.87 10.52 -4.66
CA GLU A 10 10.09 9.58 -5.78
C GLU A 10 11.43 9.85 -6.49
N GLU A 11 11.73 11.12 -6.79
CA GLU A 11 12.99 11.52 -7.43
C GLU A 11 14.19 11.26 -6.51
N ASN A 12 14.05 11.57 -5.22
CA ASN A 12 15.07 11.34 -4.21
C ASN A 12 15.37 9.84 -4.04
N LEU A 13 14.35 8.98 -4.14
CA LEU A 13 14.51 7.54 -4.05
C LEU A 13 15.19 7.00 -5.32
N GLY A 14 14.81 7.46 -6.51
CA GLY A 14 15.49 7.14 -7.76
C GLY A 14 16.98 7.48 -7.73
N LYS A 15 17.31 8.71 -7.30
CA LYS A 15 18.70 9.16 -7.12
C LYS A 15 19.45 8.34 -6.06
N LEU A 16 18.75 7.83 -5.06
CA LEU A 16 19.37 6.98 -4.04
C LEU A 16 19.75 5.63 -4.63
N PHE A 17 18.91 5.02 -5.48
CA PHE A 17 19.23 3.79 -6.19
C PHE A 17 20.44 3.95 -7.11
N ASP A 18 20.59 5.10 -7.78
CA ASP A 18 21.77 5.38 -8.60
C ASP A 18 23.08 5.48 -7.78
N LEU A 19 22.97 5.79 -6.48
CA LEU A 19 24.11 6.03 -5.60
C LEU A 19 24.53 4.80 -4.79
N VAL A 20 23.58 3.95 -4.39
CA VAL A 20 23.85 2.78 -3.53
C VAL A 20 24.06 1.51 -4.36
N HIS A 21 24.69 0.50 -3.75
CA HIS A 21 24.84 -0.80 -4.38
C HIS A 21 23.46 -1.47 -4.61
N PRO A 22 23.23 -2.15 -5.74
CA PRO A 22 21.95 -2.80 -6.05
C PRO A 22 21.41 -3.72 -4.95
N ASP A 23 22.29 -4.34 -4.16
CA ASP A 23 21.90 -5.23 -3.06
C ASP A 23 21.08 -4.53 -1.96
N LEU A 24 21.12 -3.19 -1.88
CA LEU A 24 20.33 -2.40 -0.94
C LEU A 24 18.97 -1.97 -1.52
N ALA A 25 18.70 -2.24 -2.80
CA ALA A 25 17.49 -1.73 -3.46
C ALA A 25 16.22 -2.26 -2.80
N ASP A 26 16.16 -3.56 -2.51
CA ASP A 26 15.00 -4.21 -1.89
C ASP A 26 14.79 -3.74 -0.44
N GLU A 27 15.88 -3.55 0.31
CA GLU A 27 15.82 -3.01 1.67
C GLU A 27 15.32 -1.56 1.66
N LEU A 28 15.76 -0.75 0.68
CA LEU A 28 15.31 0.63 0.55
C LEU A 28 13.85 0.74 0.13
N LEU A 29 13.38 -0.08 -0.83
CA LEU A 29 11.98 -0.14 -1.25
C LEU A 29 11.07 -0.55 -0.08
N SER A 30 11.48 -1.55 0.70
CA SER A 30 10.69 -2.02 1.85
C SER A 30 10.71 -1.06 3.05
N ALA A 31 11.73 -0.21 3.18
CA ALA A 31 11.88 0.72 4.30
C ALA A 31 11.39 2.15 4.05
N ILE A 32 11.14 2.52 2.79
CA ILE A 32 10.81 3.91 2.41
C ILE A 32 9.41 3.95 1.78
N ASP A 33 8.46 4.45 2.57
CA ASP A 33 7.10 4.71 2.09
C ASP A 33 7.08 5.76 0.96
N GLN A 34 6.30 5.48 -0.07
CA GLN A 34 6.06 6.35 -1.22
C GLN A 34 4.59 6.74 -1.31
N PRO A 35 4.25 7.90 -1.91
CA PRO A 35 2.85 8.29 -2.15
C PRO A 35 2.11 7.21 -2.93
N LEU A 36 0.91 6.85 -2.47
CA LEU A 36 0.16 5.75 -3.08
C LEU A 36 -0.36 6.15 -4.46
N LYS A 37 -0.29 5.22 -5.41
CA LYS A 37 -0.86 5.39 -6.75
C LYS A 37 -2.12 4.56 -6.88
N VAL A 38 -3.04 5.02 -7.71
CA VAL A 38 -4.30 4.31 -8.00
C VAL A 38 -4.14 3.60 -9.35
N LYS A 39 -4.52 2.32 -9.40
CA LYS A 39 -4.74 1.57 -10.63
C LYS A 39 -6.18 1.06 -10.66
N CYS A 40 -6.69 0.74 -11.84
CA CYS A 40 -8.00 0.12 -12.01
C CYS A 40 -7.82 -1.36 -12.37
N CYS A 41 -8.51 -2.25 -11.67
CA CYS A 41 -8.49 -3.67 -11.95
C CYS A 41 -9.25 -3.96 -13.25
N SER A 42 -8.57 -4.50 -14.27
CA SER A 42 -9.17 -4.71 -15.59
C SER A 42 -10.34 -5.70 -15.58
N LYS A 43 -10.34 -6.66 -14.64
CA LYS A 43 -11.39 -7.69 -14.52
C LYS A 43 -12.63 -7.23 -13.76
N THR A 44 -12.46 -6.40 -12.73
CA THR A 44 -13.57 -6.00 -11.85
C THR A 44 -14.01 -4.55 -12.06
N GLY A 45 -13.22 -3.74 -12.75
CA GLY A 45 -13.44 -2.29 -12.92
C GLY A 45 -13.27 -1.48 -11.64
N ARG A 46 -12.78 -2.09 -10.55
CA ARG A 46 -12.59 -1.42 -9.26
C ARG A 46 -11.19 -0.86 -9.14
N ASP A 47 -11.11 0.35 -8.59
CA ASP A 47 -9.84 0.98 -8.26
C ASP A 47 -9.16 0.28 -7.07
N TYR A 48 -7.83 0.25 -7.10
CA TYR A 48 -6.99 -0.27 -6.03
C TYR A 48 -5.70 0.55 -5.90
N LEU A 49 -5.09 0.49 -4.72
CA LEU A 49 -3.87 1.22 -4.40
C LEU A 49 -2.64 0.34 -4.60
N VAL A 50 -1.62 0.90 -5.24
CA VAL A 50 -0.35 0.22 -5.47
C VAL A 50 0.77 0.78 -4.62
N CYS A 51 1.58 -0.13 -4.10
CA CYS A 51 2.79 0.12 -3.32
C CYS A 51 3.73 -1.09 -3.49
N ASP A 52 4.88 -1.08 -2.81
CA ASP A 52 5.83 -2.19 -2.93
C ASP A 52 5.30 -3.51 -2.34
N TYR A 53 4.35 -3.46 -1.38
CA TYR A 53 3.76 -4.66 -0.78
C TYR A 53 2.85 -5.50 -1.68
N ASN A 54 2.40 -4.95 -2.81
CA ASN A 54 1.63 -5.70 -3.82
C ASN A 54 2.34 -5.73 -5.18
N ARG A 55 3.64 -5.42 -5.21
CA ARG A 55 4.47 -5.40 -6.41
C ARG A 55 5.29 -6.68 -6.50
N ASP A 56 5.42 -7.20 -7.73
CA ASP A 56 6.36 -8.25 -8.09
C ASP A 56 6.95 -7.91 -9.46
N GLY A 57 8.26 -7.68 -9.52
CA GLY A 57 8.91 -7.05 -10.68
C GLY A 57 8.26 -5.70 -11.01
N ASP A 58 7.64 -5.59 -12.19
CA ASP A 58 6.90 -4.39 -12.62
C ASP A 58 5.38 -4.57 -12.61
N SER A 59 4.92 -5.71 -12.09
CA SER A 59 3.52 -6.08 -12.01
C SER A 59 2.96 -5.82 -10.62
N TYR A 60 1.66 -5.51 -10.56
CA TYR A 60 0.98 -5.24 -9.30
C TYR A 60 -0.25 -6.12 -9.14
N ARG A 61 -0.41 -6.75 -7.99
CA ARG A 61 -1.55 -7.62 -7.69
C ARG A 61 -2.77 -6.79 -7.27
N SER A 62 -3.89 -7.02 -7.93
CA SER A 62 -5.18 -6.44 -7.57
C SER A 62 -5.80 -7.21 -6.39
N PRO A 63 -6.28 -6.52 -5.33
CA PRO A 63 -6.94 -7.16 -4.20
C PRO A 63 -8.32 -7.73 -4.59
N TRP A 64 -8.87 -7.32 -5.74
CA TRP A 64 -10.20 -7.73 -6.19
C TRP A 64 -10.16 -9.02 -7.00
N SER A 65 -9.30 -9.07 -8.03
CA SER A 65 -9.14 -10.25 -8.89
C SER A 65 -8.12 -11.25 -8.36
N ASN A 66 -7.23 -10.83 -7.45
CA ASN A 66 -6.03 -11.57 -7.04
C ASN A 66 -5.00 -11.80 -8.15
N GLU A 67 -5.04 -10.99 -9.21
CA GLU A 67 -4.17 -11.15 -10.37
C GLU A 67 -3.23 -9.97 -10.54
N TYR A 68 -2.06 -10.26 -11.09
CA TYR A 68 -1.02 -9.30 -11.39
C TYR A 68 -1.28 -8.57 -12.72
N GLU A 69 -1.03 -7.27 -12.74
CA GLU A 69 -1.08 -6.44 -13.94
C GLU A 69 0.20 -5.59 -14.09
N PRO A 70 1.01 -5.78 -15.16
CA PRO A 70 0.86 -6.77 -16.24
C PRO A 70 0.84 -8.24 -15.79
N GLU A 71 0.31 -9.14 -16.61
CA GLU A 71 0.14 -10.56 -16.25
C GLU A 71 1.49 -11.19 -15.87
N LEU A 72 1.51 -11.83 -14.70
CA LEU A 72 2.69 -12.50 -14.16
C LEU A 72 2.26 -13.88 -13.63
N PRO A 73 2.51 -14.97 -14.39
CA PRO A 73 2.06 -16.31 -14.01
C PRO A 73 2.66 -16.84 -12.71
N ASP A 74 3.91 -16.46 -12.43
CA ASP A 74 4.68 -16.92 -11.25
C ASP A 74 4.70 -15.87 -10.12
N GLY A 75 3.77 -14.90 -10.15
CA GLY A 75 3.70 -13.83 -9.15
C GLY A 75 3.30 -14.35 -7.77
N ALA A 76 3.87 -13.77 -6.72
CA ALA A 76 3.58 -14.17 -5.34
C ALA A 76 2.10 -13.95 -4.95
N THR A 77 1.38 -15.02 -4.61
CA THR A 77 -0.01 -14.94 -4.12
C THR A 77 -0.16 -15.52 -2.73
N PRO A 78 -1.01 -14.94 -1.86
CA PRO A 78 -1.27 -15.50 -0.54
C PRO A 78 -1.89 -16.90 -0.63
N SER A 79 -1.69 -17.71 0.41
CA SER A 79 -2.37 -19.00 0.53
C SER A 79 -3.90 -18.85 0.51
N PRO A 80 -4.66 -19.91 0.17
CA PRO A 80 -6.13 -19.84 0.11
C PRO A 80 -6.79 -19.38 1.42
N THR A 81 -6.19 -19.71 2.56
CA THR A 81 -6.67 -19.28 3.88
C THR A 81 -6.42 -17.79 4.08
N LEU A 82 -5.20 -17.33 3.81
CA LEU A 82 -4.83 -15.92 3.96
C LEU A 82 -5.56 -15.03 2.95
N ARG A 83 -5.81 -15.51 1.74
CA ARG A 83 -6.64 -14.82 0.74
C ARG A 83 -8.07 -14.60 1.22
N LYS A 84 -8.69 -15.55 1.92
CA LYS A 84 -10.02 -15.35 2.51
C LYS A 84 -10.01 -14.23 3.55
N LEU A 85 -8.97 -14.18 4.38
CA LEU A 85 -8.77 -13.09 5.33
C LEU A 85 -8.56 -11.74 4.60
N GLU A 86 -7.74 -11.72 3.54
CA GLU A 86 -7.48 -10.53 2.73
C GLU A 86 -8.78 -9.97 2.12
N VAL A 87 -9.65 -10.83 1.57
CA VAL A 87 -10.95 -10.42 1.02
C VAL A 87 -11.85 -9.83 2.11
N ALA A 88 -11.99 -10.51 3.24
CA ALA A 88 -12.80 -10.02 4.37
C ALA A 88 -12.25 -8.70 4.94
N ALA A 89 -10.93 -8.55 5.00
CA ALA A 89 -10.28 -7.33 5.43
C ALA A 89 -10.51 -6.17 4.45
N ASN A 90 -10.46 -6.42 3.14
CA ASN A 90 -10.80 -5.41 2.14
C ASN A 90 -12.24 -4.90 2.32
N GLU A 91 -13.21 -5.78 2.56
CA GLU A 91 -14.61 -5.37 2.80
C GLU A 91 -14.76 -4.54 4.09
N ALA A 92 -14.11 -4.97 5.17
CA ALA A 92 -14.13 -4.26 6.44
C ALA A 92 -13.49 -2.86 6.34
N PHE A 93 -12.32 -2.76 5.71
CA PHE A 93 -11.61 -1.50 5.56
C PHE A 93 -12.23 -0.57 4.51
N ASP A 94 -12.93 -1.09 3.51
CA ASP A 94 -13.72 -0.26 2.60
C ASP A 94 -14.91 0.40 3.32
N THR A 95 -15.53 -0.33 4.26
CA THR A 95 -16.54 0.25 5.16
C THR A 95 -15.93 1.31 6.09
N TYR A 96 -14.76 1.03 6.68
CA TYR A 96 -14.02 1.99 7.49
C TYR A 96 -13.67 3.26 6.70
N ARG A 97 -13.18 3.10 5.46
CA ARG A 97 -12.88 4.19 4.54
C ARG A 97 -14.12 5.05 4.33
N GLU A 98 -15.27 4.45 4.03
CA GLU A 98 -16.50 5.21 3.83
C GLU A 98 -16.91 6.01 5.07
N MET A 99 -16.86 5.39 6.25
CA MET A 99 -17.25 6.04 7.52
C MET A 99 -16.36 7.22 7.92
N TYR A 100 -15.06 7.17 7.62
CA TYR A 100 -14.09 8.18 8.09
C TYR A 100 -13.62 9.14 7.01
N TYR A 101 -13.59 8.70 5.76
CA TYR A 101 -13.04 9.47 4.64
C TYR A 101 -14.12 9.90 3.65
N GLU A 102 -15.34 9.37 3.71
CA GLU A 102 -16.46 9.73 2.82
C GLU A 102 -16.00 9.77 1.34
N GLY A 103 -15.48 8.63 0.87
CA GLY A 103 -14.84 8.48 -0.44
C GLY A 103 -13.36 8.08 -0.39
N GLY A 104 -12.62 8.35 -1.46
CA GLY A 104 -11.26 7.86 -1.64
C GLY A 104 -11.19 6.39 -2.06
N VAL A 105 -9.99 5.80 -2.01
CA VAL A 105 -9.74 4.40 -2.36
C VAL A 105 -9.09 3.71 -1.16
N SER A 106 -9.40 2.43 -0.95
CA SER A 106 -8.71 1.58 0.03
C SER A 106 -8.32 0.26 -0.61
N SER A 107 -7.26 -0.35 -0.10
CA SER A 107 -6.83 -1.69 -0.52
C SER A 107 -6.12 -2.37 0.63
N VAL A 108 -6.36 -3.68 0.77
CA VAL A 108 -5.70 -4.50 1.77
C VAL A 108 -4.97 -5.64 1.08
N TYR A 109 -3.71 -5.84 1.46
CA TYR A 109 -2.87 -6.94 1.00
C TYR A 109 -2.41 -7.78 2.17
N ALA A 110 -2.42 -9.10 2.02
CA ALA A 110 -1.87 -10.03 2.98
C ALA A 110 -0.88 -10.98 2.32
N PHE A 111 0.18 -11.31 3.05
CA PHE A 111 1.22 -12.24 2.61
C PHE A 111 1.88 -12.92 3.79
N GLU A 112 2.38 -14.13 3.58
CA GLU A 112 3.14 -14.90 4.56
C GLU A 112 4.56 -14.36 4.76
N ILE A 113 5.06 -14.43 5.99
CA ILE A 113 6.45 -14.12 6.36
C ILE A 113 6.91 -15.21 7.34
N ASP A 114 7.60 -16.23 6.86
CA ASP A 114 8.06 -17.38 7.66
C ASP A 114 6.92 -18.02 8.50
N ASP A 115 6.99 -17.92 9.83
CA ASP A 115 6.00 -18.41 10.80
C ASP A 115 4.88 -17.39 11.11
N LYS A 116 4.83 -16.29 10.37
CA LYS A 116 3.94 -15.14 10.56
C LYS A 116 3.21 -14.81 9.28
N PHE A 117 2.28 -13.86 9.37
CA PHE A 117 1.77 -13.17 8.19
C PHE A 117 1.72 -11.67 8.45
N ALA A 118 1.75 -10.90 7.37
CA ALA A 118 1.52 -9.47 7.41
C ALA A 118 0.22 -9.11 6.70
N VAL A 119 -0.37 -8.00 7.15
CA VAL A 119 -1.51 -7.36 6.50
C VAL A 119 -1.18 -5.89 6.34
N VAL A 120 -1.26 -5.40 5.11
CA VAL A 120 -1.00 -4.00 4.76
C VAL A 120 -2.31 -3.36 4.35
N VAL A 121 -2.73 -2.34 5.09
CA VAL A 121 -3.94 -1.56 4.82
C VAL A 121 -3.53 -0.21 4.26
N LEU A 122 -4.05 0.10 3.09
CA LEU A 122 -3.78 1.33 2.35
C LEU A 122 -5.07 2.14 2.25
N ILE A 123 -4.98 3.45 2.50
CA ILE A 123 -6.09 4.39 2.27
C ILE A 123 -5.54 5.63 1.59
N LYS A 124 -6.16 6.03 0.47
CA LYS A 124 -5.84 7.27 -0.23
C LYS A 124 -7.09 8.12 -0.37
N LYS A 125 -7.01 9.38 0.04
CA LYS A 125 -8.05 10.38 -0.22
C LYS A 125 -7.42 11.62 -0.86
N VAL A 126 -7.91 11.97 -2.04
CA VAL A 126 -7.56 13.24 -2.69
C VAL A 126 -8.68 14.23 -2.38
N GLY A 127 -8.31 15.45 -1.99
CA GLY A 127 -9.27 16.53 -1.78
C GLY A 127 -9.95 16.93 -3.08
N ASP A 128 -11.17 17.44 -2.97
CA ASP A 128 -12.01 17.88 -4.10
C ASP A 128 -11.49 19.16 -4.81
N GLY A 129 -10.40 19.75 -4.33
CA GLY A 129 -9.85 20.98 -4.89
C GLY A 129 -10.63 22.23 -4.51
N ALA A 130 -11.58 22.13 -3.56
CA ALA A 130 -12.36 23.27 -3.10
C ALA A 130 -11.43 24.39 -2.59
N ARG A 131 -11.78 25.64 -2.91
CA ARG A 131 -11.06 26.86 -2.50
C ARG A 131 -9.63 26.99 -3.04
N ARG A 132 -9.30 26.42 -4.21
CA ARG A 132 -7.94 26.46 -4.83
C ARG A 132 -6.86 25.79 -3.97
N MET A 133 -7.27 24.92 -3.05
CA MET A 133 -6.36 24.14 -2.22
C MET A 133 -6.29 22.73 -2.79
N LYS A 134 -5.09 22.22 -3.05
CA LYS A 134 -4.89 20.82 -3.42
C LYS A 134 -4.42 20.06 -2.18
N GLY A 135 -5.18 19.05 -1.77
CA GLY A 135 -4.85 18.21 -0.63
C GLY A 135 -4.81 16.73 -1.03
N ALA A 136 -3.89 15.97 -0.46
CA ALA A 136 -3.87 14.53 -0.56
C ALA A 136 -3.49 13.90 0.79
N TRP A 137 -4.13 12.78 1.08
CA TRP A 137 -3.91 11.95 2.25
C TRP A 137 -3.57 10.54 1.78
N ASP A 138 -2.49 9.99 2.32
CA ASP A 138 -2.08 8.60 2.12
C ASP A 138 -1.81 7.96 3.50
N SER A 139 -2.50 6.88 3.82
CA SER A 139 -2.25 6.03 4.99
C SER A 139 -1.70 4.68 4.56
N ILE A 140 -0.65 4.25 5.25
CA ILE A 140 -0.04 2.92 5.12
C ILE A 140 0.04 2.33 6.52
N HIS A 141 -0.70 1.25 6.75
CA HIS A 141 -0.74 0.54 8.02
C HIS A 141 -0.25 -0.89 7.81
N VAL A 142 0.92 -1.21 8.35
CA VAL A 142 1.54 -2.54 8.25
C VAL A 142 1.35 -3.27 9.58
N PHE A 143 0.55 -4.32 9.54
CA PHE A 143 0.33 -5.24 10.66
C PHE A 143 1.22 -6.47 10.47
N GLU A 144 2.11 -6.75 11.42
CA GLU A 144 2.78 -8.04 11.55
C GLU A 144 2.03 -8.87 12.61
N VAL A 145 1.60 -10.09 12.24
CA VAL A 145 0.83 -10.97 13.11
C VAL A 145 1.60 -12.26 13.36
N GLN A 146 1.91 -12.52 14.64
CA GLN A 146 2.49 -13.79 15.07
C GLN A 146 1.46 -14.56 15.92
N GLU A 147 0.98 -15.67 15.37
CA GLU A 147 0.06 -16.56 16.07
C GLU A 147 0.81 -17.40 17.11
N ARG A 148 0.22 -17.55 18.30
CA ARG A 148 0.72 -18.36 19.42
C ARG A 148 -0.42 -19.15 20.03
N GLY A 149 -0.78 -20.27 19.39
CA GLY A 149 -1.86 -21.15 19.83
C GLY A 149 -3.22 -20.45 19.73
N ARG A 150 -3.81 -20.08 20.87
CA ARG A 150 -5.11 -19.36 20.92
C ARG A 150 -4.99 -17.84 20.98
N ASN A 151 -3.76 -17.32 21.09
CA ASN A 151 -3.48 -15.90 21.16
C ASN A 151 -2.68 -15.48 19.92
N ALA A 152 -2.65 -14.19 19.61
CA ALA A 152 -1.77 -13.64 18.60
C ALA A 152 -1.13 -12.34 19.11
N GLN A 153 0.11 -12.11 18.71
CA GLN A 153 0.79 -10.84 18.91
C GLN A 153 0.66 -10.01 17.63
N TYR A 154 0.18 -8.78 17.78
CA TYR A 154 0.05 -7.82 16.69
C TYR A 154 1.05 -6.69 16.89
N LYS A 155 1.81 -6.37 15.84
CA LYS A 155 2.65 -5.18 15.77
C LYS A 155 2.17 -4.33 14.61
N LEU A 156 1.76 -3.10 14.91
CA LEU A 156 1.29 -2.14 13.92
C LEU A 156 2.32 -1.04 13.73
N THR A 157 2.78 -0.86 12.48
CA THR A 157 3.55 0.30 12.05
C THR A 157 2.67 1.13 11.12
N SER A 158 2.49 2.42 11.41
CA SER A 158 1.61 3.30 10.63
C SER A 158 2.35 4.52 10.13
N THR A 159 2.26 4.76 8.84
CA THR A 159 2.74 5.97 8.18
C THR A 159 1.55 6.72 7.60
N VAL A 160 1.51 8.02 7.86
CA VAL A 160 0.54 8.93 7.24
C VAL A 160 1.31 10.03 6.53
N MET A 161 1.05 10.17 5.23
CA MET A 161 1.57 11.26 4.41
C MET A 161 0.43 12.23 4.13
N LEU A 162 0.62 13.48 4.56
CA LEU A 162 -0.32 14.58 4.32
C LEU A 162 0.35 15.60 3.42
N TYR A 163 -0.31 15.91 2.31
CA TYR A 163 0.12 16.90 1.34
C TYR A 163 -0.93 17.99 1.19
N MET A 164 -0.49 19.25 1.23
CA MET A 164 -1.34 20.42 0.98
C MET A 164 -0.57 21.48 0.21
N ILE A 165 -1.16 21.99 -0.87
CA ILE A 165 -0.72 23.20 -1.57
C ILE A 165 -1.84 24.23 -1.52
N THR A 166 -1.48 25.46 -1.16
CA THR A 166 -2.33 26.63 -1.26
C THR A 166 -1.64 27.65 -2.16
N ASN A 167 -2.30 28.09 -3.23
CA ASN A 167 -1.84 29.26 -3.98
C ASN A 167 -2.38 30.50 -3.28
N ASN A 168 -1.52 31.24 -2.60
CA ASN A 168 -1.79 32.64 -2.24
C ASN A 168 -1.57 33.54 -3.46
#